data_AF-A0A1F6KLN7-F1
#
_entry.id   AF-A0A1F6KLN7-F1
#
_cell.length_a   1.000
_cell.length_b   1.000
_cell.length_c   1.000
_cell.angle_alpha   90.00
_cell.angle_beta   90.00
_cell.angle_gamma   90.00
#
_symmetry.space_group_name_H-M   'P 1'
#
loop_
_entity.id
_entity.type
_entity.pdbx_description
1 polymer ?
#
loop_
_entity_poly.entity_id
_entity_poly.type
_entity_poly.pdbx_seq_one_letter_code
_entity_poly.pdbx_strand_id
1 'polypeptide(L)'
;MKKKANKKKFKFPDFDKMTYAQEAKWWDTHPFSEYWDELEDVDIVFELHKPKTETIVVRLQKNLKDRLEKLASAKGLNVSTLARMWIAEKLRTNKA
;
A
#
# COMPACT_ATOMS: atom_id res chain seq x y z
N MET A 1 -23.38 -15.76 31.64
CA MET A 1 -22.28 -16.72 31.41
C MET A 1 -21.65 -16.44 30.05
N LYS A 2 -20.46 -15.83 29.98
CA LYS A 2 -19.78 -15.57 28.71
C LYS A 2 -19.07 -16.86 28.27
N LYS A 3 -19.57 -17.50 27.21
CA LYS A 3 -18.91 -18.67 26.59
C LYS A 3 -17.51 -18.24 26.14
N LYS A 4 -16.46 -18.82 26.71
CA LYS A 4 -15.08 -18.66 26.22
C LYS A 4 -15.03 -19.26 24.82
N ALA A 5 -14.79 -18.44 23.79
CA ALA A 5 -14.53 -18.92 22.45
C ALA A 5 -13.27 -19.80 22.50
N ASN A 6 -13.45 -21.08 22.16
CA ASN A 6 -12.34 -22.02 22.07
C ASN A 6 -11.48 -21.59 20.89
N LYS A 7 -10.28 -21.02 21.14
CA LYS A 7 -9.34 -20.66 20.08
C LYS A 7 -8.93 -21.95 19.37
N LYS A 8 -9.51 -22.22 18.19
CA LYS A 8 -9.00 -23.24 17.25
C LYS A 8 -7.50 -22.93 17.08
N LYS A 9 -6.65 -23.89 17.42
CA LYS A 9 -5.21 -23.76 17.13
C LYS A 9 -5.08 -23.83 15.62
N PHE A 10 -4.65 -22.74 15.00
CA PHE A 10 -4.29 -22.74 13.59
C PHE A 10 -3.16 -23.76 13.37
N LYS A 11 -3.26 -24.53 12.29
CA LYS A 11 -2.22 -25.48 11.87
C LYS A 11 -1.02 -24.78 11.21
N PHE A 12 -1.15 -23.50 10.88
CA PHE A 12 -0.04 -22.71 10.36
C PHE A 12 1.10 -22.57 11.37
N PRO A 13 2.36 -22.58 10.91
CA PRO A 13 3.51 -22.28 11.76
C PRO A 13 3.52 -20.79 12.15
N ASP A 14 4.32 -20.49 13.16
CA ASP A 14 4.62 -19.11 13.56
C ASP A 14 5.70 -18.53 12.63
N PHE A 15 5.27 -17.86 11.56
CA PHE A 15 6.17 -17.33 10.53
C PHE A 15 7.12 -16.25 11.08
N ASP A 16 6.75 -15.53 12.14
CA ASP A 16 7.61 -14.53 12.79
C ASP A 16 8.89 -15.15 13.40
N LYS A 17 8.89 -16.47 13.60
CA LYS A 17 10.04 -17.24 14.13
C LYS A 17 10.85 -17.93 13.04
N MET A 18 10.56 -17.66 11.77
CA MET A 18 11.20 -18.31 10.62
C MET A 18 12.01 -17.31 9.79
N THR A 19 13.00 -17.81 9.08
CA THR A 19 13.66 -17.06 8.00
C THR A 19 12.84 -17.18 6.70
N TYR A 20 12.99 -16.23 5.78
CA TYR A 20 12.31 -16.27 4.47
C TYR A 20 12.56 -17.58 3.71
N ALA A 21 13.76 -18.17 3.81
CA ALA A 21 14.08 -19.43 3.14
C ALA A 21 13.32 -20.63 3.76
N GLN A 22 13.10 -20.62 5.07
CA GLN A 22 12.33 -21.65 5.76
C GLN A 22 10.84 -21.52 5.45
N GLU A 23 10.33 -20.28 5.43
CA GLU A 23 8.95 -20.00 5.03
C GLU A 23 8.68 -20.46 3.59
N ALA A 24 9.55 -20.11 2.64
CA ALA A 24 9.42 -20.55 1.25
C ALA A 24 9.35 -22.09 1.13
N LYS A 25 10.27 -22.80 1.80
CA LYS A 25 10.29 -24.27 1.81
C LYS A 25 9.02 -24.86 2.45
N TRP A 26 8.47 -24.21 3.46
CA TRP A 26 7.21 -24.63 4.06
C TRP A 26 6.07 -24.56 3.04
N TRP A 27 5.94 -23.43 2.33
CA TRP A 27 4.94 -23.24 1.28
C TRP A 27 5.10 -24.21 0.10
N ASP A 28 6.34 -24.55 -0.28
CA ASP A 28 6.61 -25.55 -1.31
C ASP A 28 6.14 -26.97 -0.94
N THR A 29 6.03 -27.27 0.35
CA THR A 29 5.76 -28.62 0.86
C THR A 29 4.39 -28.80 1.49
N HIS A 30 3.67 -27.70 1.77
CA HIS A 30 2.36 -27.72 2.44
C HIS A 30 1.31 -27.10 1.51
N PRO A 31 0.50 -27.91 0.82
CA PRO A 31 -0.56 -27.42 -0.04
C PRO A 31 -1.54 -26.54 0.73
N PHE A 32 -1.81 -25.35 0.21
CA PHE A 32 -2.72 -24.38 0.84
C PHE A 32 -4.13 -24.95 1.06
N SER A 33 -4.56 -25.91 0.24
CA SER A 33 -5.87 -26.54 0.33
C SER A 33 -6.15 -27.28 1.64
N GLU A 34 -5.13 -27.68 2.38
CA GLU A 34 -5.27 -28.36 3.68
C GLU A 34 -5.77 -27.43 4.80
N TYR A 35 -5.81 -26.13 4.53
CA TYR A 35 -6.09 -25.07 5.51
C TYR A 35 -7.37 -24.29 5.19
N TRP A 36 -8.15 -24.66 4.16
CA TRP A 36 -9.37 -23.94 3.78
C TRP A 36 -10.36 -23.75 4.94
N ASP A 37 -10.51 -24.76 5.81
CA ASP A 37 -11.41 -24.73 6.98
C ASP A 37 -10.95 -23.78 8.11
N GLU A 38 -9.75 -23.21 8.00
CA GLU A 38 -9.16 -22.29 8.97
C GLU A 38 -9.09 -20.86 8.44
N LEU A 39 -9.33 -20.65 7.15
CA LEU A 39 -9.26 -19.36 6.49
C LEU A 39 -10.63 -18.72 6.37
N GLU A 40 -10.64 -17.40 6.17
CA GLU A 40 -11.85 -16.63 5.88
C GLU A 40 -11.84 -16.15 4.43
N ASP A 41 -13.02 -16.11 3.82
CA ASP A 41 -13.18 -15.52 2.49
C ASP A 41 -12.88 -14.02 2.58
N VAL A 42 -12.04 -13.54 1.67
CA VAL A 42 -11.70 -12.11 1.55
C VAL A 42 -12.31 -11.53 0.28
N ASP A 43 -13.05 -10.44 0.42
CA ASP A 43 -13.55 -9.67 -0.72
C ASP A 43 -12.40 -8.89 -1.37
N ILE A 44 -11.92 -9.36 -2.52
CA ILE A 44 -10.86 -8.68 -3.28
C ILE A 44 -11.52 -7.69 -4.25
N VAL A 45 -11.33 -6.39 -4.02
CA VAL A 45 -11.77 -5.35 -4.94
C VAL A 45 -10.65 -5.03 -5.94
N PHE A 46 -10.83 -5.45 -7.19
CA PHE A 46 -9.96 -5.05 -8.30
C PHE A 46 -10.46 -3.73 -8.90
N GLU A 47 -9.85 -2.60 -8.53
CA GLU A 47 -10.13 -1.29 -9.14
C GLU A 47 -9.49 -1.17 -10.54
N LEU A 48 -9.95 -1.96 -11.51
CA LEU A 48 -9.41 -1.98 -12.89
C LEU A 48 -9.56 -0.64 -13.63
N HIS A 49 -10.51 0.21 -13.19
CA HIS A 49 -10.81 1.50 -13.80
C HIS A 49 -10.12 2.67 -13.11
N LYS A 50 -9.28 2.42 -12.10
CA LYS A 50 -8.49 3.50 -11.49
C LYS A 50 -7.58 4.09 -12.59
N PRO A 51 -7.60 5.42 -12.82
CA PRO A 51 -6.67 6.03 -13.75
C PRO A 51 -5.26 5.61 -13.35
N LYS A 52 -4.50 5.02 -14.28
CA LYS A 52 -3.10 4.69 -14.04
C LYS A 52 -2.36 6.01 -13.78
N THR A 53 -2.14 6.32 -12.50
CA THR A 53 -1.35 7.47 -12.13
C THR A 53 0.11 7.11 -12.35
N GLU A 54 0.71 7.63 -13.41
CA GLU A 54 2.16 7.54 -13.59
C GLU A 54 2.84 8.44 -12.54
N THR A 55 3.86 7.88 -11.89
CA THR A 55 4.65 8.63 -10.89
C THR A 55 5.94 9.09 -11.54
N ILE A 56 6.23 10.39 -11.42
CA ILE A 56 7.53 10.95 -11.76
C ILE A 56 8.34 11.20 -10.49
N VAL A 57 9.62 10.82 -10.50
CA VAL A 57 10.55 11.17 -9.41
C VAL A 57 11.29 12.44 -9.80
N VAL A 58 11.08 13.52 -9.06
CA VAL A 58 11.70 14.82 -9.32
C VAL A 58 12.72 15.13 -8.23
N ARG A 59 13.97 15.40 -8.62
CA ARG A 59 14.99 15.90 -7.68
C ARG A 59 14.72 17.37 -7.38
N LEU A 60 14.55 17.70 -6.10
CA LEU A 60 14.31 19.05 -5.63
C LEU A 60 15.38 19.42 -4.60
N GLN A 61 15.79 20.69 -4.58
CA GLN A 61 16.57 21.21 -3.47
C GLN A 61 15.71 21.21 -2.19
N LYS A 62 16.34 20.97 -1.03
CA LYS A 62 15.64 20.85 0.26
C LYS A 62 14.76 22.06 0.58
N ASN A 63 15.31 23.27 0.41
CA ASN A 63 14.59 24.53 0.64
C ASN A 63 13.33 24.66 -0.23
N LEU A 64 13.34 24.16 -1.46
CA LEU A 64 12.20 24.18 -2.36
C LEU A 64 11.11 23.21 -1.92
N LYS A 65 11.51 21.98 -1.52
CA LYS A 65 10.60 20.98 -0.96
C LYS A 65 9.91 21.51 0.30
N ASP A 66 10.67 22.11 1.22
CA ASP A 66 10.14 22.65 2.47
C ASP A 66 9.12 23.79 2.22
N ARG A 67 9.38 24.66 1.24
CA ARG A 67 8.43 25.72 0.85
C ARG A 67 7.16 25.14 0.23
N LEU A 68 7.30 24.13 -0.63
CA LEU A 68 6.16 23.45 -1.25
C LEU A 68 5.28 22.77 -0.20
N GLU A 69 5.88 22.11 0.78
CA GLU A 69 5.19 21.48 1.91
C GLU A 69 4.39 22.48 2.75
N LYS A 70 5.01 23.60 3.12
CA LYS A 70 4.33 24.66 3.88
C LYS A 70 3.13 25.22 3.13
N LEU A 71 3.28 25.47 1.82
CA LEU A 71 2.20 26.00 0.99
C LEU A 71 1.08 24.98 0.78
N ALA A 72 1.40 23.70 0.62
CA ALA A 72 0.41 22.65 0.51
C ALA A 72 -0.41 22.52 1.80
N SER A 73 0.28 22.48 2.95
CA SER A 73 -0.35 22.42 4.27
C SER A 73 -1.26 23.61 4.54
N ALA A 74 -0.79 24.84 4.27
CA ALA A 74 -1.60 26.05 4.42
C ALA A 74 -2.86 26.08 3.53
N LYS A 75 -2.88 25.28 2.45
CA LYS A 75 -4.03 25.13 1.55
C LYS A 75 -4.86 23.87 1.83
N GLY A 76 -4.51 23.09 2.86
CA GLY A 76 -5.17 21.81 3.16
C GLY A 76 -4.97 20.73 2.08
N LEU A 77 -3.86 20.81 1.33
CA LEU A 77 -3.55 19.89 0.22
C LEU A 77 -2.35 19.01 0.54
N ASN A 78 -2.32 17.81 -0.07
CA ASN A 78 -1.09 17.02 -0.14
C ASN A 78 -0.08 17.71 -1.08
N VAL A 79 1.22 17.63 -0.75
CA VAL A 79 2.34 18.13 -1.56
C VAL A 79 2.25 17.68 -3.03
N SER A 80 1.96 16.39 -3.25
CA SER A 80 1.81 15.81 -4.60
C SER A 80 0.64 16.42 -5.37
N THR A 81 -0.45 16.77 -4.68
CA THR A 81 -1.62 17.40 -5.28
C THR A 81 -1.31 18.84 -5.69
N LEU A 82 -0.69 19.61 -4.81
CA LEU A 82 -0.27 20.99 -5.14
C LEU A 82 0.73 21.00 -6.30
N ALA A 83 1.73 20.11 -6.25
CA ALA A 83 2.71 19.97 -7.34
C ALA A 83 2.05 19.66 -8.67
N ARG A 84 1.15 18.67 -8.71
CA ARG A 84 0.40 18.29 -9.92
C ARG A 84 -0.43 19.45 -10.48
N MET A 85 -1.10 20.20 -9.61
CA MET A 85 -1.89 21.37 -10.02
C MET A 85 -1.03 22.44 -10.69
N TRP A 86 0.12 22.77 -10.11
CA TRP A 86 1.04 23.76 -10.67
C TRP A 86 1.71 23.30 -11.96
N ILE A 87 2.10 22.02 -12.05
CA ILE A 87 2.64 21.44 -13.29
C ILE A 87 1.58 21.55 -14.41
N ALA A 88 0.33 21.14 -14.13
CA ALA A 88 -0.76 21.24 -15.09
C ALA A 88 -1.05 22.71 -15.49
N GLU A 89 -1.00 23.64 -14.53
CA GLU A 89 -1.15 25.07 -14.80
C GLU A 89 -0.06 25.58 -15.76
N LYS A 90 1.21 25.28 -15.46
CA LYS A 90 2.34 25.73 -16.29
C LYS A 90 2.32 25.12 -17.69
N LEU A 91 1.94 23.86 -17.84
CA LEU A 91 1.79 23.23 -19.15
C LEU A 91 0.64 23.84 -19.97
N ARG A 92 -0.44 24.30 -19.33
CA ARG A 92 -1.53 25.00 -20.03
C ARG A 92 -1.09 26.37 -20.56
N THR A 93 -0.22 27.07 -19.83
CA THR A 93 0.26 28.41 -20.23
C THR A 93 1.42 28.35 -21.22
N ASN A 94 2.24 27.30 -21.16
CA ASN A 94 3.38 27.10 -22.04
C ASN A 94 3.01 26.08 -23.14
N LYS A 95 2.17 26.54 -24.08
CA LYS A 95 1.88 25.77 -25.30
C LYS A 95 3.08 25.88 -26.23
N ALA A 96 3.60 24.73 -26.67
CA ALA A 96 4.55 24.65 -27.78
C ALA A 96 3.91 25.14 -29.08
#